data_AF-A0A7S2XXK0-F1
#
_entry.id   AF-A0A7S2XXK0-F1
#
_cell.length_a   1.000
_cell.length_b   1.000
_cell.length_c   1.000
_cell.angle_alpha   90.00
_cell.angle_beta   90.00
_cell.angle_gamma   90.00
#
_symmetry.space_group_name_H-M   'P 1'
#
loop_
_entity.id
_entity.type
_entity.pdbx_description
1 polymer ?
#
loop_
_entity_poly.entity_id
_entity_poly.type
_entity_poly.pdbx_seq_one_letter_code
_entity_poly.pdbx_strand_id
1 'polypeptide(L)'
;YMLFEDLQAKDNERAREVYRACLGLIPHQEFGFSKVWLMYAHFEIRQKNLTECRKILGQAIAKCGKEKIFKGYINLEMQLGEIERCRKLYAKYLEFYPHSCHAWSKFAELEKAVGEMERAR
;
A
#
# COMPACT_ATOMS: atom_id res chain seq x y z
N TYR A 1 21.39 -5.45 9.89
CA TYR A 1 20.77 -5.06 11.16
C TYR A 1 19.24 -5.04 11.08
N MET A 2 18.61 -4.16 10.29
CA MET A 2 17.13 -4.08 10.18
C MET A 2 16.44 -5.39 9.74
N LEU A 3 17.11 -6.18 8.89
CA LEU A 3 16.61 -7.49 8.41
C LEU A 3 16.86 -8.65 9.39
N PHE A 4 17.74 -8.45 10.38
CA PHE A 4 18.11 -9.49 11.35
C PHE A 4 17.25 -9.42 12.63
N GLU A 5 16.87 -8.21 13.05
CA GLU A 5 15.89 -8.04 14.13
C GLU A 5 14.49 -8.54 13.74
N ASP A 6 14.11 -8.40 12.47
CA ASP A 6 12.82 -8.85 11.92
C ASP A 6 12.66 -10.39 11.97
N LEU A 7 13.78 -11.14 12.03
CA LEU A 7 13.82 -12.61 12.10
C LEU A 7 13.94 -13.14 13.53
N GLN A 8 14.31 -12.32 14.52
CA GLN A 8 14.42 -12.70 15.93
C GLN A 8 13.33 -12.09 16.84
N ALA A 9 12.51 -11.16 16.36
CA ALA A 9 11.56 -10.43 17.19
C ALA A 9 10.34 -11.28 17.63
N LYS A 10 10.40 -11.75 18.88
CA LYS A 10 9.22 -12.14 19.66
C LYS A 10 8.40 -10.94 20.19
N ASP A 11 8.86 -9.70 19.95
CA ASP A 11 8.18 -8.46 20.37
C ASP A 11 7.66 -7.64 19.17
N ASN A 12 6.44 -7.94 18.73
CA ASN A 12 5.76 -7.26 17.62
C ASN A 12 5.47 -5.76 17.90
N GLU A 13 5.53 -5.33 19.15
CA GLU A 13 5.30 -3.94 19.57
C GLU A 13 6.53 -3.06 19.33
N ARG A 14 7.73 -3.54 19.69
CA ARG A 14 8.98 -2.82 19.47
C ARG A 14 9.24 -2.57 17.98
N ALA A 15 8.97 -3.56 17.14
CA ALA A 15 9.09 -3.39 15.69
C ALA A 15 8.18 -2.25 15.17
N ARG A 16 6.94 -2.13 15.67
CA ARG A 16 6.03 -1.03 15.31
C ARG A 16 6.55 0.33 15.76
N GLU A 17 7.11 0.42 16.96
CA GLU A 17 7.71 1.65 17.46
C GLU A 17 8.91 2.07 16.62
N VAL A 18 9.77 1.14 16.24
CA VAL A 18 10.91 1.40 15.34
C VAL A 18 10.41 1.90 13.98
N TYR A 19 9.40 1.28 13.39
CA TYR A 19 8.82 1.77 12.12
C TYR A 19 8.21 3.16 12.26
N ARG A 20 7.49 3.46 13.34
CA ARG A 20 6.93 4.80 13.62
C ARG A 20 8.02 5.84 13.83
N ALA A 21 9.06 5.50 14.59
CA ALA A 21 10.22 6.37 14.81
C ALA A 21 10.95 6.64 13.49
N CYS A 22 11.17 5.61 12.67
CA CYS A 22 11.70 5.78 11.32
C CYS A 22 10.85 6.78 10.53
N LEU A 23 9.53 6.59 10.46
CA LEU A 23 8.62 7.49 9.75
C LEU A 23 8.65 8.95 10.24
N GLY A 24 8.98 9.19 11.52
CA GLY A 24 9.13 10.52 12.11
C GLY A 24 10.52 11.15 11.92
N LEU A 25 11.58 10.34 11.83
CA LEU A 25 12.97 10.79 11.67
C LEU A 25 13.34 11.19 10.24
N ILE A 26 12.52 10.82 9.27
CA ILE A 26 12.84 10.97 7.85
C ILE A 26 12.40 12.34 7.32
N PRO A 27 13.32 13.19 6.82
CA PRO A 27 12.97 14.38 6.06
C PRO A 27 12.35 13.97 4.72
N HIS A 28 11.07 14.30 4.52
CA HIS A 28 10.26 13.83 3.39
C HIS A 28 10.61 14.45 2.02
N GLN A 29 11.70 15.21 1.89
CA GLN A 29 11.98 15.99 0.69
C GLN A 29 13.00 15.38 -0.30
N GLU A 30 13.87 14.44 0.08
CA GLU A 30 15.01 14.08 -0.81
C GLU A 30 15.18 12.60 -1.16
N PHE A 31 14.64 11.63 -0.40
CA PHE A 31 14.84 10.20 -0.72
C PHE A 31 13.53 9.39 -0.72
N GLY A 32 13.40 8.48 -1.69
CA GLY A 32 12.17 7.73 -1.99
C GLY A 32 11.74 6.73 -0.91
N PHE A 33 11.07 7.20 0.14
CA PHE A 33 10.57 6.37 1.23
C PHE A 33 9.36 5.48 0.91
N SER A 34 8.96 5.38 -0.36
CA SER A 34 7.99 4.37 -0.81
C SER A 34 8.39 2.97 -0.32
N LYS A 35 9.70 2.68 -0.22
CA LYS A 35 10.20 1.38 0.26
C LYS A 35 9.88 1.13 1.74
N VAL A 36 10.03 2.12 2.64
CA VAL A 36 9.75 1.91 4.08
C VAL A 36 8.26 1.79 4.34
N TRP A 37 7.42 2.57 3.65
CA TRP A 37 5.97 2.40 3.74
C TRP A 37 5.53 1.01 3.29
N LEU A 38 6.12 0.49 2.21
CA LEU A 38 5.87 -0.87 1.74
C LEU A 38 6.40 -1.92 2.72
N MET A 39 7.61 -1.73 3.27
CA MET A 39 8.15 -2.65 4.28
C MET A 39 7.27 -2.69 5.53
N TYR A 40 6.74 -1.54 5.96
CA TYR A 40 5.85 -1.49 7.11
C TYR A 40 4.49 -2.14 6.80
N ALA A 41 3.95 -1.94 5.59
CA ALA A 41 2.76 -2.65 5.14
C ALA A 41 2.96 -4.18 5.10
N HIS A 42 4.10 -4.65 4.59
CA HIS A 42 4.46 -6.08 4.60
C HIS A 42 4.60 -6.63 6.03
N PHE A 43 5.17 -5.85 6.95
CA PHE A 43 5.24 -6.21 8.36
C PHE A 43 3.83 -6.40 8.95
N GLU A 44 2.92 -5.44 8.76
CA GLU A 44 1.55 -5.53 9.29
C GLU A 44 0.75 -6.69 8.66
N ILE A 45 1.00 -7.04 7.39
CA ILE A 45 0.42 -8.23 6.75
C ILE A 45 0.89 -9.50 7.44
N ARG A 46 2.18 -9.61 7.78
CA ARG A 46 2.70 -10.77 8.55
C ARG A 46 2.06 -10.85 9.94
N GLN A 47 1.78 -9.70 10.55
CA GLN A 47 1.07 -9.62 11.84
C GLN A 47 -0.44 -9.83 11.73
N LYS A 48 -0.99 -10.04 10.51
CA LYS A 48 -2.43 -10.15 10.20
C LYS A 48 -3.25 -8.91 10.61
N ASN A 49 -2.60 -7.76 10.80
CA ASN A 49 -3.25 -6.50 11.17
C ASN A 49 -3.62 -5.68 9.93
N LEU A 50 -4.71 -6.06 9.27
CA LEU A 50 -5.18 -5.41 8.04
C LEU A 50 -5.63 -3.96 8.26
N THR A 51 -6.23 -3.66 9.42
CA THR A 51 -6.77 -2.34 9.74
C THR A 51 -5.66 -1.29 9.86
N GLU A 52 -4.59 -1.61 10.57
CA GLU A 52 -3.44 -0.71 10.74
C GLU A 52 -2.69 -0.57 9.41
N CYS A 53 -2.47 -1.67 8.68
CA CYS A 53 -1.87 -1.65 7.35
C CYS A 53 -2.57 -0.63 6.41
N ARG A 54 -3.91 -0.64 6.39
CA ARG A 54 -4.71 0.30 5.61
C ARG A 54 -4.53 1.76 6.05
N LYS A 55 -4.52 2.03 7.36
CA LYS A 55 -4.29 3.39 7.88
C LYS A 55 -2.91 3.90 7.45
N ILE A 56 -1.89 3.06 7.57
CA ILE A 56 -0.51 3.37 7.19
C ILE A 56 -0.39 3.67 5.70
N LEU A 57 -0.98 2.82 4.84
CA LEU A 57 -0.98 3.04 3.39
C LEU A 57 -1.78 4.29 2.98
N GLY A 58 -2.88 4.58 3.68
CA GLY A 58 -3.62 5.83 3.51
C GLY A 58 -2.79 7.07 3.86
N GLN A 59 -2.06 7.04 4.98
CA GLN A 59 -1.12 8.10 5.36
C GLN A 59 0.04 8.22 4.36
N ALA A 60 0.54 7.10 3.84
CA ALA A 60 1.59 7.06 2.84
C ALA A 60 1.18 7.75 1.53
N ILE A 61 -0.08 7.57 1.10
CA ILE A 61 -0.65 8.26 -0.07
C ILE A 61 -0.73 9.75 0.19
N ALA A 62 -1.24 10.17 1.35
CA ALA A 62 -1.38 11.59 1.69
C ALA A 62 -0.01 12.30 1.76
N LYS A 63 1.03 11.64 2.30
CA LYS A 63 2.36 12.24 2.47
C LYS A 63 3.23 12.18 1.22
N CYS A 64 3.22 11.06 0.51
CA CYS A 64 4.23 10.78 -0.51
C CYS A 64 3.64 10.67 -1.92
N GLY A 65 2.34 10.38 -2.07
CA GLY A 65 1.63 10.45 -3.35
C GLY A 65 2.23 9.68 -4.53
N LYS A 66 3.25 8.83 -4.36
CA LYS A 66 3.99 8.21 -5.48
C LYS A 66 3.26 7.00 -6.05
N GLU A 67 3.37 6.81 -7.38
CA GLU A 67 2.80 5.67 -8.12
C GLU A 67 3.13 4.30 -7.49
N LYS A 68 4.34 4.12 -6.94
CA LYS A 68 4.76 2.86 -6.31
C LYS A 68 3.92 2.48 -5.09
N ILE A 69 3.46 3.47 -4.32
CA ILE A 69 2.63 3.23 -3.12
C ILE A 69 1.22 2.83 -3.54
N PHE A 70 0.66 3.50 -4.55
CA PHE A 70 -0.62 3.11 -5.14
C PHE A 70 -0.59 1.68 -5.66
N LYS A 71 0.44 1.31 -6.44
CA LYS A 71 0.61 -0.06 -6.95
C LYS A 71 0.69 -1.10 -5.83
N GLY A 72 1.46 -0.82 -4.78
CA GLY A 72 1.56 -1.72 -3.62
C GLY A 72 0.25 -1.87 -2.86
N TYR A 73 -0.49 -0.77 -2.69
CA TYR A 73 -1.77 -0.81 -1.98
C TYR A 73 -2.88 -1.49 -2.79
N ILE A 74 -2.93 -1.27 -4.10
CA ILE A 74 -3.85 -1.99 -5.00
C ILE A 74 -3.57 -3.50 -4.96
N ASN A 75 -2.30 -3.90 -5.05
CA ASN A 75 -1.93 -5.33 -5.01
C ASN A 75 -2.40 -5.96 -3.68
N LEU A 76 -2.20 -5.27 -2.57
CA LEU A 76 -2.71 -5.72 -1.27
C LEU A 76 -4.23 -5.90 -1.25
N GLU A 77 -5.01 -4.88 -1.64
CA GLU A 77 -6.47 -4.97 -1.62
C GLU A 77 -6.99 -6.02 -2.63
N MET A 78 -6.27 -6.25 -3.73
CA MET A 78 -6.58 -7.32 -4.68
C MET A 78 -6.32 -8.71 -4.08
N GLN A 79 -5.26 -8.89 -3.29
CA GLN A 79 -5.03 -10.12 -2.53
C GLN A 79 -6.09 -10.35 -1.44
N LEU A 80 -6.67 -9.28 -0.90
CA LEU A 80 -7.78 -9.34 0.06
C LEU A 80 -9.14 -9.57 -0.61
N GLY A 81 -9.24 -9.44 -1.94
CA GLY A 81 -10.49 -9.57 -2.69
C GLY A 81 -11.43 -8.36 -2.60
N GLU A 82 -10.94 -7.22 -2.10
CA GLU A 82 -11.74 -6.02 -1.83
C GLU A 82 -11.78 -5.10 -3.07
N ILE A 83 -12.50 -5.56 -4.10
CA ILE A 83 -12.54 -4.93 -5.42
C ILE A 83 -13.11 -3.51 -5.40
N GLU A 84 -14.14 -3.24 -4.60
CA GLU A 84 -14.74 -1.90 -4.49
C GLU A 84 -13.73 -0.85 -3.99
N ARG A 85 -12.82 -1.27 -3.10
CA ARG A 85 -11.77 -0.38 -2.58
C ARG A 85 -10.68 -0.16 -3.61
N CYS A 86 -10.32 -1.19 -4.37
CA CYS A 86 -9.42 -1.03 -5.52
C CYS A 86 -9.97 0.05 -6.48
N ARG A 87 -11.26 0.03 -6.79
CA ARG A 87 -11.90 1.05 -7.65
C ARG A 87 -11.76 2.46 -7.10
N LYS A 88 -12.07 2.68 -5.82
CA LYS A 88 -11.89 3.99 -5.15
C LYS A 88 -10.43 4.45 -5.17
N LEU A 89 -9.51 3.50 -5.02
CA LEU A 89 -8.09 3.78 -5.00
C LEU A 89 -7.55 4.16 -6.38
N TYR A 90 -8.00 3.48 -7.44
CA TYR A 90 -7.70 3.85 -8.82
C TYR A 90 -8.30 5.20 -9.19
N ALA A 91 -9.52 5.52 -8.77
CA ALA A 91 -10.12 6.83 -9.00
C ALA A 91 -9.23 7.94 -8.41
N LYS A 92 -8.83 7.78 -7.14
CA LYS A 92 -7.89 8.71 -6.49
C LYS A 92 -6.54 8.76 -7.20
N TYR A 93 -6.03 7.62 -7.65
CA TYR A 93 -4.77 7.56 -8.38
C TYR A 93 -4.81 8.34 -9.70
N LEU A 94 -5.94 8.29 -10.42
CA LEU A 94 -6.17 9.06 -11.64
C LEU A 94 -6.33 10.56 -11.37
N GLU A 95 -6.88 10.97 -10.22
CA GLU A 95 -6.92 12.38 -9.82
C GLU A 95 -5.50 12.95 -9.61
N PHE A 96 -4.59 12.16 -9.02
CA PHE A 96 -3.21 12.60 -8.81
C PHE A 96 -2.37 12.55 -10.10
N TYR A 97 -2.61 11.57 -10.97
CA TYR A 97 -1.84 11.37 -12.20
C TYR A 97 -2.73 11.14 -13.42
N PRO A 98 -3.43 12.18 -13.92
CA PRO A 98 -4.33 12.04 -15.06
C PRO A 98 -3.59 11.65 -16.35
N HIS A 99 -2.30 12.00 -16.46
CA HIS A 99 -1.46 11.72 -17.61
C HIS A 99 -0.86 10.30 -17.64
N SER A 100 -0.99 9.52 -16.56
CA SER A 100 -0.40 8.17 -16.51
C SER A 100 -1.28 7.18 -17.27
N CYS A 101 -0.95 6.93 -18.55
CA CYS A 101 -1.62 5.92 -19.37
C CYS A 101 -1.62 4.54 -18.69
N HIS A 102 -0.56 4.23 -17.95
CA HIS A 102 -0.45 2.97 -17.20
C HIS A 102 -1.53 2.82 -16.12
N ALA A 103 -1.89 3.90 -15.43
CA ALA A 103 -2.95 3.90 -14.42
C ALA A 103 -4.31 3.59 -15.05
N TRP A 104 -4.61 4.19 -16.20
CA TRP A 104 -5.83 3.95 -16.97
C TRP A 104 -5.92 2.51 -17.48
N SER A 105 -4.84 1.98 -18.06
CA SER A 105 -4.82 0.59 -18.54
C SER A 105 -5.10 -0.41 -17.41
N LYS A 106 -4.45 -0.20 -16.24
CA LYS A 106 -4.65 -1.07 -15.08
C LYS A 106 -6.04 -0.95 -14.48
N PHE A 107 -6.64 0.23 -14.51
CA PHE A 107 -8.03 0.42 -14.09
C PHE A 107 -9.01 -0.32 -15.02
N ALA A 108 -8.80 -0.26 -16.34
CA ALA A 108 -9.62 -0.99 -17.31
C ALA A 108 -9.48 -2.51 -17.15
N GLU A 109 -8.28 -3.04 -16.89
CA GLU A 109 -8.07 -4.46 -16.58
C GLU A 109 -8.85 -4.89 -15.33
N LEU A 110 -8.83 -4.07 -14.27
CA LEU A 110 -9.60 -4.33 -13.06
C LEU A 110 -11.09 -4.43 -13.36
N GLU A 111 -11.69 -3.43 -14.01
CA GLU A 111 -13.12 -3.40 -14.34
C GLU A 111 -13.55 -4.60 -15.19
N LYS A 112 -12.70 -5.01 -16.14
CA LYS A 112 -12.95 -6.22 -16.94
C LYS A 112 -13.02 -7.47 -16.06
N ALA A 113 -12.09 -7.63 -15.11
CA ALA A 113 -12.10 -8.76 -14.18
C ALA A 113 -13.32 -8.75 -13.27
N VAL A 114 -13.81 -7.58 -12.86
CA VAL A 114 -15.08 -7.46 -12.08
C VAL A 114 -16.27 -7.90 -12.93
N GLY A 115 -16.38 -7.37 -14.16
CA GLY A 115 -17.51 -7.64 -15.04
C GLY A 115 -17.60 -9.11 -15.48
N GLU A 116 -16.47 -9.81 -15.62
CA GLU A 116 -16.47 -11.26 -15.86
C GLU A 116 -16.94 -12.04 -14.62
N MET A 117 -16.58 -11.62 -13.41
CA MET A 117 -17.08 -12.23 -12.17
C MET A 117 -18.58 -12.04 -11.97
N GLU A 118 -19.14 -10.88 -12.33
CA GLU A 118 -20.59 -10.64 -12.25
C GLU A 118 -21.37 -11.42 -13.30
N ARG A 119 -20.82 -11.61 -14.51
CA ARG A 119 -21.45 -12.41 -15.57
C ARG A 119 -21.41 -13.93 -15.33
N ALA A 120 -20.47 -14.42 -14.52
CA ALA A 120 -20.29 -15.84 -14.26
C ALA A 120 -21.17 -16.39 -13.12
N ARG A 121 -21.95 -15.55 -12.43
CA ARG A 121 -22.92 -15.93 -11.40
C ARG A 121 -24.33 -16.01 -11.95
#